data_AF-A0A7I7LDV5-F1
#
_entry.id   AF-A0A7I7LDV5-F1
#
_cell.length_a   1.000
_cell.length_b   1.000
_cell.length_c   1.000
_cell.angle_alpha   90.00
_cell.angle_beta   90.00
_cell.angle_gamma   90.00
#
_symmetry.space_group_name_H-M   'P 1'
#
loop_
_entity.id
_entity.type
_entity.pdbx_description
1 polymer ?
#
loop_
_entity_poly.entity_id
_entity_poly.type
_entity_poly.pdbx_seq_one_letter_code
_entity_poly.pdbx_strand_id
1 'polypeptide(L)'
;MCPSDSESTSFGRSGDDFVAGICQQVHAWSTQPALTELVEMFGGSPPTGDLPTRLALLDEFSKVWDYRGRARAAATGRLHSQDAAGAVRWLIPRLDLPATQLEQITALASELGLVTATTPEGADFDHILVIGGGRYTNQLRVGYAREMATGRRIGQVVLAAASRQLLESELDAVAVCAPGARTEFELLVAAAKDVLGLDTGEVTAHIRQRVDNPQRDRAVWRFPPEGNDLGVPVMLLETPSPDPDNRRYLHLRRPNGTHAPVDLPAGDRPAGGALPALRGAPHAGSTVADSPGVSGVRHRPLQPAQQPGPTASGQTAAGGPLDDPVRPRPDGSGSDHRARANQRRLTS
;
A
#
# COMPACT_ATOMS: atom_id res chain seq x y z
N MET A 1 -1.26 46.58 -38.69
CA MET A 1 -2.34 46.43 -37.69
C MET A 1 -2.25 45.02 -37.17
N CYS A 2 -1.92 44.87 -35.88
CA CYS A 2 -1.90 43.58 -35.19
C CYS A 2 -3.11 43.53 -34.24
N PRO A 3 -3.94 42.49 -34.30
CA PRO A 3 -4.70 42.02 -33.14
C PRO A 3 -3.81 41.01 -32.39
N SER A 4 -3.25 41.38 -31.24
CA SER A 4 -3.91 41.33 -29.92
C SER A 4 -3.62 40.00 -29.24
N ASP A 5 -2.60 39.99 -28.38
CA ASP A 5 -2.30 38.89 -27.47
C ASP A 5 -3.47 38.65 -26.51
N SER A 6 -4.25 37.61 -26.76
CA SER A 6 -5.30 37.17 -25.83
C SER A 6 -4.67 36.36 -24.69
N GLU A 7 -4.33 37.08 -23.62
CA GLU A 7 -4.19 36.65 -22.23
C GLU A 7 -3.99 35.14 -21.99
N SER A 8 -2.73 34.75 -21.77
CA SER A 8 -2.41 33.50 -21.09
C SER A 8 -2.95 33.57 -19.66
N THR A 9 -4.03 32.84 -19.38
CA THR A 9 -4.58 32.70 -18.03
C THR A 9 -3.57 31.98 -17.14
N SER A 10 -2.93 32.75 -16.26
CA SER A 10 -1.96 32.26 -15.30
C SER A 10 -2.58 31.20 -14.36
N PHE A 11 -2.28 29.93 -14.60
CA PHE A 11 -2.49 28.87 -13.62
C PHE A 11 -1.42 28.98 -12.52
N GLY A 12 -1.62 29.94 -11.62
CA GLY A 12 -0.73 30.19 -10.49
C GLY A 12 -1.54 30.59 -9.25
N ARG A 13 -2.08 29.60 -8.53
CA ARG A 13 -2.27 29.80 -7.08
C ARG A 13 -0.88 30.05 -6.49
N SER A 14 -0.74 31.02 -5.59
CA SER A 14 0.51 31.14 -4.84
C SER A 14 0.77 29.82 -4.10
N GLY A 15 2.05 29.48 -3.89
CA GLY A 15 2.40 28.33 -3.04
C GLY A 15 1.75 28.45 -1.66
N ASP A 16 1.63 29.67 -1.16
CA ASP A 16 1.00 29.99 0.11
C ASP A 16 -0.52 29.75 0.09
N ASP A 17 -1.23 30.13 -0.99
CA ASP A 17 -2.67 29.86 -1.16
C ASP A 17 -2.96 28.36 -1.24
N PHE A 18 -2.08 27.61 -1.92
CA PHE A 18 -2.16 26.16 -2.00
C PHE A 18 -1.96 25.52 -0.62
N VAL A 19 -0.90 25.90 0.11
CA VAL A 19 -0.63 25.38 1.46
C VAL A 19 -1.77 25.73 2.43
N ALA A 20 -2.27 26.97 2.40
CA ALA A 20 -3.41 27.40 3.22
C ALA A 20 -4.67 26.56 2.91
N GLY A 21 -4.95 26.31 1.62
CA GLY A 21 -6.05 25.44 1.18
C GLY A 21 -5.91 23.99 1.63
N ILE A 22 -4.69 23.43 1.70
CA ILE A 22 -4.43 22.11 2.27
C ILE A 22 -4.64 22.12 3.79
N CYS A 23 -4.11 23.12 4.50
CA CYS A 23 -4.32 23.26 5.95
C CYS A 23 -5.81 23.36 6.32
N GLN A 24 -6.61 24.08 5.52
CA GLN A 24 -8.06 24.17 5.70
C GLN A 24 -8.77 22.81 5.50
N GLN A 25 -8.37 22.04 4.49
CA GLN A 25 -8.90 20.69 4.25
C GLN A 25 -8.54 19.72 5.38
N VAL A 26 -7.29 19.71 5.83
CA VAL A 26 -6.85 18.89 6.98
C VAL A 26 -7.58 19.31 8.26
N HIS A 27 -7.78 20.61 8.48
CA HIS A 27 -8.59 21.11 9.59
C HIS A 27 -10.02 20.56 9.51
N ALA A 28 -10.73 20.78 8.42
CA ALA A 28 -12.11 20.34 8.23
C ALA A 28 -12.28 18.82 8.39
N TRP A 29 -11.39 18.02 7.81
CA TRP A 29 -11.38 16.56 7.97
C TRP A 29 -11.13 16.15 9.43
N SER A 30 -10.13 16.74 10.09
CA SER A 30 -9.80 16.44 11.49
C SER A 30 -10.88 16.86 12.50
N THR A 31 -11.83 17.72 12.11
CA THR A 31 -12.98 18.14 12.92
C THR A 31 -14.26 17.35 12.65
N GLN A 32 -14.25 16.36 11.74
CA GLN A 32 -15.47 15.59 11.47
C GLN A 32 -15.92 14.79 12.70
N PRO A 33 -17.23 14.79 13.05
CA PRO A 33 -17.75 13.98 14.16
C PRO A 33 -17.38 12.50 14.05
N ALA A 34 -17.39 11.93 12.84
CA ALA A 34 -17.04 10.54 12.59
C ALA A 34 -15.62 10.16 13.04
N LEU A 35 -14.65 11.09 12.99
CA LEU A 35 -13.31 10.86 13.53
C LEU A 35 -13.31 10.82 15.06
N THR A 36 -14.09 11.69 15.70
CA THR A 36 -14.22 11.71 17.17
C THR A 36 -14.87 10.42 17.67
N GLU A 37 -15.96 9.99 17.03
CA GLU A 37 -16.68 8.75 17.38
C GLU A 37 -15.79 7.50 17.19
N LEU A 38 -15.01 7.43 16.11
CA LEU A 38 -14.01 6.37 15.94
C LEU A 38 -12.90 6.41 17.00
N VAL A 39 -12.42 7.59 17.40
CA VAL A 39 -11.42 7.72 18.45
C VAL A 39 -11.97 7.22 19.79
N GLU A 40 -13.19 7.65 20.17
CA GLU A 40 -13.85 7.23 21.41
C GLU A 40 -14.19 5.73 21.43
N MET A 41 -14.67 5.17 20.32
CA MET A 41 -15.01 3.75 20.20
C MET A 41 -13.82 2.82 20.47
N PHE A 42 -12.60 3.28 20.16
CA PHE A 42 -11.35 2.54 20.42
C PHE A 42 -10.66 2.98 21.73
N GLY A 43 -11.37 3.69 22.61
CA GLY A 43 -10.91 4.06 23.96
C GLY A 43 -10.05 5.33 24.01
N GLY A 44 -10.00 6.11 22.93
CA GLY A 44 -9.39 7.44 22.92
C GLY A 44 -10.28 8.52 23.55
N SER A 45 -9.81 9.76 23.53
CA SER A 45 -10.58 10.94 23.94
C SER A 45 -10.76 11.89 22.75
N PRO A 46 -11.84 12.70 22.71
CA PRO A 46 -12.07 13.64 21.62
C PRO A 46 -10.85 14.52 21.29
N PRO A 47 -10.40 14.55 20.01
CA PRO A 47 -9.20 15.27 19.59
C PRO A 47 -9.51 16.78 19.53
N THR A 48 -9.33 17.45 20.68
CA THR A 48 -9.65 18.87 20.89
C THR A 48 -8.41 19.78 20.76
N GLY A 49 -8.63 21.10 20.75
CA GLY A 49 -7.57 22.09 20.58
C GLY A 49 -7.44 22.63 19.15
N ASP A 50 -6.34 23.35 18.90
CA ASP A 50 -5.98 23.85 17.58
C ASP A 50 -5.48 22.73 16.66
N LEU A 51 -5.19 23.04 15.38
CA LEU A 51 -4.79 22.01 14.41
C LEU A 51 -3.50 21.26 14.82
N PRO A 52 -2.40 21.93 15.23
CA PRO A 52 -1.19 21.23 15.70
C PRO A 52 -1.45 20.32 16.92
N THR A 53 -2.17 20.82 17.94
CA THR A 53 -2.50 20.03 19.14
C THR A 53 -3.33 18.81 18.77
N ARG A 54 -4.34 19.00 17.91
CA ARG A 54 -5.22 17.93 17.45
C ARG A 54 -4.47 16.85 16.68
N LEU A 55 -3.59 17.24 15.77
CA LEU A 55 -2.78 16.29 15.00
C LEU A 55 -1.80 15.51 15.90
N ALA A 56 -1.23 16.15 16.93
CA ALA A 56 -0.39 15.45 17.90
C ALA A 56 -1.18 14.44 18.76
N LEU A 57 -2.41 14.79 19.18
CA LEU A 57 -3.31 13.86 19.87
C LEU A 57 -3.69 12.67 18.98
N LEU A 58 -3.98 12.91 17.69
CA LEU A 58 -4.31 11.88 16.72
C LEU A 58 -3.11 10.98 16.38
N ASP A 59 -1.89 11.52 16.32
CA ASP A 59 -0.65 10.76 16.10
C ASP A 59 -0.36 9.82 17.30
N GLU A 60 -0.47 10.33 18.53
CA GLU A 60 -0.36 9.51 19.74
C GLU A 60 -1.43 8.42 19.79
N PHE A 61 -2.69 8.78 19.49
CA PHE A 61 -3.79 7.82 19.42
C PHE A 61 -3.62 6.79 18.29
N SER A 62 -2.98 7.12 17.17
CA SER A 62 -2.77 6.20 16.04
C SER A 62 -2.03 4.91 16.44
N LYS A 63 -1.26 4.94 17.52
CA LYS A 63 -0.59 3.78 18.14
C LYS A 63 -1.60 2.73 18.64
N VAL A 64 -2.82 3.14 18.99
CA VAL A 64 -3.95 2.24 19.28
C VAL A 64 -4.35 1.45 18.02
N TRP A 65 -4.26 2.05 16.84
CA TRP A 65 -4.53 1.39 15.55
C TRP A 65 -3.30 0.71 14.90
N ASP A 66 -2.08 0.84 15.43
CA ASP A 66 -0.90 0.15 14.88
C ASP A 66 -0.82 -1.35 15.26
N TYR A 67 -1.79 -2.13 14.77
CA TYR A 67 -1.78 -3.60 14.87
C TYR A 67 -0.53 -4.22 14.25
N ARG A 68 0.04 -3.59 13.21
CA ARG A 68 1.28 -4.03 12.57
C ARG A 68 2.49 -3.77 13.45
N GLY A 69 2.56 -2.65 14.15
CA GLY A 69 3.52 -2.36 15.20
C GLY A 69 3.46 -3.36 16.34
N ARG A 70 2.26 -3.71 16.80
CA ARG A 70 2.08 -4.76 17.82
C ARG A 70 2.57 -6.13 17.35
N ALA A 71 2.24 -6.54 16.12
CA ALA A 71 2.77 -7.79 15.54
C ALA A 71 4.30 -7.78 15.47
N ARG A 72 4.90 -6.67 15.01
CA ARG A 72 6.36 -6.47 14.99
C ARG A 72 6.99 -6.50 16.40
N ALA A 73 6.34 -5.91 17.41
CA ALA A 73 6.85 -5.88 18.78
C ALA A 73 6.75 -7.25 19.49
N ALA A 74 5.82 -8.10 19.07
CA ALA A 74 5.71 -9.48 19.55
C ALA A 74 6.71 -10.45 18.87
N ALA A 75 7.39 -10.01 17.82
CA ALA A 75 8.37 -10.83 17.10
C ALA A 75 9.67 -11.00 17.89
N THR A 76 10.26 -12.19 17.81
CA THR A 76 11.63 -12.44 18.29
C THR A 76 12.64 -12.29 17.15
N GLY A 77 13.70 -11.52 17.38
CA GLY A 77 14.77 -11.30 16.39
C GLY A 77 14.65 -9.99 15.61
N ARG A 78 15.54 -9.81 14.62
CA ARG A 78 15.61 -8.60 13.80
C ARG A 78 14.61 -8.66 12.65
N LEU A 79 13.91 -7.56 12.40
CA LEU A 79 12.95 -7.43 11.31
C LEU A 79 13.63 -6.88 10.06
N HIS A 80 13.57 -7.64 8.98
CA HIS A 80 14.10 -7.28 7.66
C HIS A 80 13.07 -6.53 6.78
N SER A 81 11.84 -6.33 7.25
CA SER A 81 10.81 -5.56 6.55
C SER A 81 9.74 -5.06 7.53
N GLN A 82 9.04 -3.98 7.19
CA GLN A 82 7.82 -3.53 7.87
C GLN A 82 6.69 -4.58 7.84
N ASP A 83 6.78 -5.54 6.92
CA ASP A 83 5.82 -6.64 6.71
C ASP A 83 6.31 -7.96 7.34
N ALA A 84 7.53 -8.00 7.89
CA ALA A 84 8.11 -9.21 8.49
C ALA A 84 7.39 -9.63 9.80
N ALA A 85 7.61 -10.88 10.21
CA ALA A 85 7.09 -11.49 11.44
C ALA A 85 5.57 -11.31 11.66
N GLY A 86 4.78 -11.67 10.64
CA GLY A 86 3.32 -11.60 10.70
C GLY A 86 2.73 -10.19 10.55
N ALA A 87 3.57 -9.16 10.37
CA ALA A 87 3.12 -7.78 10.19
C ALA A 87 2.58 -7.45 8.79
N VAL A 88 2.58 -8.42 7.86
CA VAL A 88 1.82 -8.36 6.60
C VAL A 88 0.32 -8.21 6.88
N ARG A 89 -0.35 -7.36 6.11
CA ARG A 89 -1.77 -7.00 6.31
C ARG A 89 -2.73 -8.21 6.41
N TRP A 90 -2.43 -9.33 5.74
CA TRP A 90 -3.28 -10.52 5.69
C TRP A 90 -3.00 -11.54 6.81
N LEU A 91 -1.94 -11.38 7.62
CA LEU A 91 -1.70 -12.21 8.81
C LEU A 91 -2.02 -11.47 10.12
N ILE A 92 -2.29 -10.16 10.09
CA ILE A 92 -2.83 -9.45 11.24
C ILE A 92 -4.17 -10.08 11.63
N PRO A 93 -4.33 -10.58 12.87
CA PRO A 93 -5.61 -11.11 13.32
C PRO A 93 -6.71 -10.06 13.17
N ARG A 94 -7.86 -10.47 12.62
CA ARG A 94 -9.05 -9.61 12.61
C ARG A 94 -9.48 -9.35 14.05
N LEU A 95 -9.98 -8.14 14.29
CA LEU A 95 -10.64 -7.83 15.55
C LEU A 95 -11.91 -8.66 15.69
N ASP A 96 -12.07 -9.32 16.83
CA ASP A 96 -13.31 -9.96 17.23
C ASP A 96 -14.22 -8.90 17.85
N LEU A 97 -15.10 -8.32 17.03
CA LEU A 97 -16.05 -7.28 17.41
C LEU A 97 -17.47 -7.70 17.00
N PRO A 98 -18.51 -7.27 17.73
CA PRO A 98 -19.89 -7.43 17.31
C PRO A 98 -20.14 -6.89 15.89
N ALA A 99 -20.96 -7.59 15.11
CA ALA A 99 -21.27 -7.20 13.73
C ALA A 99 -21.77 -5.75 13.62
N THR A 100 -22.61 -5.31 14.56
CA THR A 100 -23.12 -3.93 14.65
C THR A 100 -22.00 -2.90 14.82
N GLN A 101 -20.93 -3.23 15.57
CA GLN A 101 -19.78 -2.36 15.75
C GLN A 101 -18.91 -2.32 14.47
N LEU A 102 -18.77 -3.43 13.76
CA LEU A 102 -18.07 -3.49 12.47
C LEU A 102 -18.81 -2.67 11.38
N GLU A 103 -20.14 -2.74 11.36
CA GLU A 103 -21.00 -1.91 10.50
C GLU A 103 -20.83 -0.43 10.82
N GLN A 104 -20.87 -0.05 12.10
CA GLN A 104 -20.66 1.33 12.56
C GLN A 104 -19.26 1.85 12.19
N ILE A 105 -18.19 1.07 12.41
CA ILE A 105 -16.82 1.42 11.99
C ILE A 105 -16.76 1.67 10.47
N THR A 106 -17.43 0.82 9.68
CA THR A 106 -17.46 0.93 8.22
C THR A 106 -18.21 2.18 7.76
N ALA A 107 -19.32 2.53 8.43
CA ALA A 107 -20.06 3.77 8.16
C ALA A 107 -19.23 5.02 8.47
N LEU A 108 -18.64 5.10 9.66
CA LEU A 108 -17.80 6.24 10.07
C LEU A 108 -16.55 6.39 9.18
N ALA A 109 -15.93 5.27 8.78
CA ALA A 109 -14.83 5.28 7.82
C ALA A 109 -15.27 5.71 6.40
N SER A 110 -16.54 5.50 6.05
CA SER A 110 -17.13 6.00 4.78
C SER A 110 -17.32 7.51 4.81
N GLU A 111 -17.82 8.06 5.92
CA GLU A 111 -17.97 9.52 6.12
C GLU A 111 -16.62 10.24 6.04
N LEU A 112 -15.57 9.65 6.60
CA LEU A 112 -14.19 10.16 6.51
C LEU A 112 -13.53 9.96 5.13
N GLY A 113 -14.20 9.31 4.17
CA GLY A 113 -13.66 9.03 2.84
C GLY A 113 -12.57 7.95 2.79
N LEU A 114 -12.47 7.09 3.80
CA LEU A 114 -11.36 6.12 3.95
C LEU A 114 -11.58 4.78 3.24
N VAL A 115 -12.82 4.46 2.84
CA VAL A 115 -13.16 3.18 2.16
C VAL A 115 -13.58 3.34 0.69
N THR A 116 -13.90 4.55 0.24
CA THR A 116 -14.42 4.80 -1.10
C THR A 116 -13.29 5.21 -2.04
N ALA A 117 -13.07 4.43 -3.11
CA ALA A 117 -12.18 4.86 -4.20
C ALA A 117 -12.84 6.01 -4.98
N THR A 118 -12.15 7.13 -5.13
CA THR A 118 -12.60 8.26 -5.96
C THR A 118 -12.02 8.14 -7.37
N THR A 119 -12.87 8.33 -8.37
CA THR A 119 -12.42 8.47 -9.77
C THR A 119 -11.85 9.87 -9.96
N PRO A 120 -10.65 10.04 -10.54
CA PRO A 120 -10.13 11.36 -10.87
C PRO A 120 -11.07 12.10 -11.84
N GLU A 121 -11.41 13.36 -11.50
CA GLU A 121 -12.29 14.22 -12.30
C GLU A 121 -11.62 14.68 -13.61
N GLY A 122 -10.28 14.74 -13.64
CA GLY A 122 -9.51 15.09 -14.82
C GLY A 122 -9.55 14.01 -15.91
N ALA A 123 -9.39 14.44 -17.16
CA ALA A 123 -9.18 13.57 -18.32
C ALA A 123 -7.69 13.43 -18.71
N ASP A 124 -6.83 14.29 -18.16
CA ASP A 124 -5.45 14.51 -18.61
C ASP A 124 -4.48 14.39 -17.44
N PHE A 125 -3.45 13.56 -17.58
CA PHE A 125 -2.44 13.31 -16.55
C PHE A 125 -1.06 13.12 -17.17
N ASP A 126 -0.04 13.82 -16.66
CA ASP A 126 1.34 13.60 -17.09
C ASP A 126 1.80 12.18 -16.76
N HIS A 127 1.38 11.66 -15.60
CA HIS A 127 1.82 10.37 -15.07
C HIS A 127 0.72 9.57 -14.37
N ILE A 128 0.71 8.25 -14.59
CA ILE A 128 0.14 7.28 -13.64
C ILE A 128 1.30 6.60 -12.91
N LEU A 129 1.35 6.70 -11.58
CA LEU A 129 2.32 6.00 -10.74
C LEU A 129 1.69 4.78 -10.06
N VAL A 130 2.16 3.59 -10.41
CA VAL A 130 1.83 2.33 -9.73
C VAL A 130 2.93 1.98 -8.76
N ILE A 131 2.62 1.97 -7.47
CA ILE A 131 3.53 1.50 -6.42
C ILE A 131 3.36 -0.01 -6.27
N GLY A 132 4.48 -0.72 -6.07
CA GLY A 132 4.54 -2.15 -5.84
C GLY A 132 3.84 -2.62 -4.57
N GLY A 133 3.64 -3.93 -4.48
CA GLY A 133 3.16 -4.59 -3.28
C GLY A 133 3.18 -6.11 -3.42
N GLY A 134 3.00 -6.78 -2.28
CA GLY A 134 3.03 -8.23 -2.19
C GLY A 134 1.84 -8.95 -2.82
N ARG A 135 1.99 -10.27 -3.01
CA ARG A 135 0.94 -11.17 -3.56
C ARG A 135 0.38 -10.62 -4.89
N TYR A 136 -0.94 -10.70 -5.09
CA TYR A 136 -1.65 -10.22 -6.29
C TYR A 136 -1.62 -8.69 -6.51
N THR A 137 -1.07 -7.90 -5.57
CA THR A 137 -1.16 -6.43 -5.58
C THR A 137 -0.63 -5.81 -6.87
N ASN A 138 0.49 -6.32 -7.40
CA ASN A 138 1.08 -5.80 -8.62
C ASN A 138 0.18 -6.05 -9.84
N GLN A 139 -0.35 -7.26 -10.00
CA GLN A 139 -1.28 -7.60 -11.09
C GLN A 139 -2.55 -6.74 -11.01
N LEU A 140 -3.15 -6.62 -9.82
CA LEU A 140 -4.35 -5.82 -9.60
C LEU A 140 -4.13 -4.32 -9.87
N ARG A 141 -3.03 -3.74 -9.39
CA ARG A 141 -2.75 -2.30 -9.58
C ARG A 141 -2.35 -1.95 -11.01
N VAL A 142 -1.64 -2.83 -11.71
CA VAL A 142 -1.33 -2.63 -13.13
C VAL A 142 -2.60 -2.77 -13.98
N GLY A 143 -3.50 -3.69 -13.63
CA GLY A 143 -4.84 -3.81 -14.25
C GLY A 143 -5.66 -2.54 -14.05
N TYR A 144 -5.76 -2.06 -12.81
CA TYR A 144 -6.45 -0.82 -12.50
C TYR A 144 -5.82 0.41 -13.17
N ALA A 145 -4.50 0.45 -13.35
CA ALA A 145 -3.84 1.50 -14.12
C ALA A 145 -4.25 1.49 -15.61
N ARG A 146 -4.40 0.30 -16.22
CA ARG A 146 -4.95 0.13 -17.59
C ARG A 146 -6.41 0.59 -17.68
N GLU A 147 -7.23 0.25 -16.69
CA GLU A 147 -8.62 0.73 -16.60
C GLU A 147 -8.68 2.27 -16.47
N MET A 148 -7.85 2.86 -15.61
CA MET A 148 -7.80 4.32 -15.43
C MET A 148 -7.27 5.06 -16.67
N ALA A 149 -6.29 4.50 -17.39
CA ALA A 149 -5.80 5.06 -18.65
C ALA A 149 -6.85 5.02 -19.78
N THR A 150 -7.84 4.13 -19.69
CA THR A 150 -8.88 4.00 -20.73
C THR A 150 -9.71 5.27 -20.82
N GLY A 151 -9.72 5.88 -22.01
CA GLY A 151 -10.45 7.14 -22.29
C GLY A 151 -9.79 8.41 -21.73
N ARG A 152 -8.52 8.36 -21.28
CA ARG A 152 -7.78 9.49 -20.73
C ARG A 152 -6.47 9.74 -21.48
N ARG A 153 -5.99 10.99 -21.49
CA ARG A 153 -4.65 11.32 -22.01
C ARG A 153 -3.62 11.13 -20.91
N ILE A 154 -2.80 10.10 -21.04
CA ILE A 154 -1.73 9.77 -20.08
C ILE A 154 -0.37 10.01 -20.75
N GLY A 155 0.47 10.86 -20.16
CA GLY A 155 1.81 11.15 -20.67
C GLY A 155 2.79 9.97 -20.52
N GLN A 156 2.76 9.28 -19.38
CA GLN A 156 3.57 8.10 -19.10
C GLN A 156 2.99 7.25 -17.95
N VAL A 157 3.16 5.93 -18.01
CA VAL A 157 2.93 5.04 -16.86
C VAL A 157 4.27 4.71 -16.19
N VAL A 158 4.37 4.89 -14.88
CA VAL A 158 5.53 4.51 -14.07
C VAL A 158 5.13 3.40 -13.13
N LEU A 159 5.77 2.24 -13.26
CA LEU A 159 5.58 1.08 -12.40
C LEU A 159 6.82 0.95 -11.50
N ALA A 160 6.66 1.15 -10.19
CA ALA A 160 7.76 1.23 -9.23
C ALA A 160 7.61 0.23 -8.07
N ALA A 161 8.50 -0.75 -7.95
CA ALA A 161 8.45 -1.79 -6.89
C ALA A 161 9.82 -2.08 -6.29
N ALA A 162 9.84 -2.55 -5.05
CA ALA A 162 11.07 -2.75 -4.30
C ALA A 162 11.83 -4.03 -4.69
N SER A 163 13.16 -4.00 -4.61
CA SER A 163 14.00 -5.22 -4.64
C SER A 163 13.90 -6.08 -3.36
N ARG A 164 12.86 -5.91 -2.53
CA ARG A 164 12.67 -6.73 -1.32
C ARG A 164 12.44 -8.18 -1.74
N GLN A 165 13.00 -9.12 -0.96
CA GLN A 165 12.62 -10.52 -1.07
C GLN A 165 11.14 -10.70 -0.68
N LEU A 166 10.50 -11.65 -1.32
CA LEU A 166 9.14 -12.07 -1.00
C LEU A 166 9.15 -12.96 0.25
N LEU A 167 8.14 -12.77 1.09
CA LEU A 167 7.92 -13.53 2.32
C LEU A 167 7.26 -14.88 1.98
N GLU A 168 7.48 -15.89 2.81
CA GLU A 168 6.86 -17.22 2.65
C GLU A 168 5.32 -17.14 2.53
N SER A 169 4.69 -16.22 3.29
CA SER A 169 3.25 -15.93 3.24
C SER A 169 2.75 -15.27 1.95
N GLU A 170 3.61 -15.09 0.95
CA GLU A 170 3.28 -14.57 -0.38
C GLU A 170 3.32 -15.68 -1.46
N LEU A 171 3.92 -16.83 -1.17
CA LEU A 171 4.28 -17.85 -2.18
C LEU A 171 3.08 -18.50 -2.89
N ASP A 172 1.94 -18.61 -2.21
CA ASP A 172 0.68 -19.11 -2.81
C ASP A 172 0.19 -18.18 -3.93
N ALA A 173 0.30 -16.86 -3.75
CA ALA A 173 -0.01 -15.90 -4.79
C ALA A 173 1.07 -15.88 -5.89
N VAL A 174 2.35 -15.97 -5.53
CA VAL A 174 3.48 -16.05 -6.48
C VAL A 174 3.31 -17.23 -7.45
N ALA A 175 2.92 -18.39 -6.93
CA ALA A 175 2.68 -19.60 -7.73
C ALA A 175 1.57 -19.44 -8.78
N VAL A 176 0.66 -18.47 -8.60
CA VAL A 176 -0.42 -18.16 -9.55
C VAL A 176 -0.04 -17.02 -10.50
N CYS A 177 0.48 -15.90 -9.99
CA CYS A 177 0.65 -14.67 -10.77
C CYS A 177 2.07 -14.44 -11.34
N ALA A 178 3.11 -15.08 -10.79
CA ALA A 178 4.48 -14.93 -11.28
C ALA A 178 5.39 -16.11 -10.84
N PRO A 179 5.21 -17.32 -11.38
CA PRO A 179 5.96 -18.50 -10.95
C PRO A 179 7.48 -18.29 -10.98
N GLY A 180 8.12 -18.42 -9.82
CA GLY A 180 9.57 -18.24 -9.66
C GLY A 180 10.05 -16.80 -9.42
N ALA A 181 9.15 -15.82 -9.28
CA ALA A 181 9.53 -14.49 -8.78
C ALA A 181 10.05 -14.60 -7.33
N ARG A 182 11.14 -13.88 -7.03
CA ARG A 182 11.79 -13.85 -5.70
C ARG A 182 11.62 -12.50 -5.02
N THR A 183 11.39 -11.45 -5.80
CA THR A 183 11.28 -10.06 -5.35
C THR A 183 9.96 -9.41 -5.75
N GLU A 184 9.58 -8.35 -5.03
CA GLU A 184 8.41 -7.53 -5.40
C GLU A 184 8.57 -6.88 -6.78
N PHE A 185 9.80 -6.52 -7.17
CA PHE A 185 10.10 -6.07 -8.53
C PHE A 185 9.85 -7.17 -9.59
N GLU A 186 10.23 -8.44 -9.34
CA GLU A 186 9.89 -9.55 -10.26
C GLU A 186 8.37 -9.77 -10.39
N LEU A 187 7.60 -9.62 -9.31
CA LEU A 187 6.13 -9.64 -9.39
C LEU A 187 5.59 -8.50 -10.27
N LEU A 188 6.20 -7.31 -10.20
CA LEU A 188 5.77 -6.16 -11.00
C LEU A 188 6.14 -6.32 -12.48
N VAL A 189 7.32 -6.90 -12.76
CA VAL A 189 7.76 -7.24 -14.13
C VAL A 189 6.82 -8.26 -14.76
N ALA A 190 6.40 -9.29 -14.02
CA ALA A 190 5.39 -10.25 -14.47
C ALA A 190 4.04 -9.56 -14.76
N ALA A 191 3.53 -8.74 -13.83
CA ALA A 191 2.31 -7.98 -14.03
C ALA A 191 2.38 -7.03 -15.25
N ALA A 192 3.50 -6.36 -15.48
CA ALA A 192 3.70 -5.47 -16.64
C ALA A 192 3.67 -6.25 -17.97
N LYS A 193 4.27 -7.44 -18.01
CA LYS A 193 4.20 -8.33 -19.17
C LYS A 193 2.77 -8.82 -19.42
N ASP A 194 2.13 -9.37 -18.40
CA ASP A 194 0.88 -10.12 -18.58
C ASP A 194 -0.36 -9.20 -18.72
N VAL A 195 -0.31 -7.98 -18.17
CA VAL A 195 -1.44 -7.03 -18.18
C VAL A 195 -1.30 -5.93 -19.23
N LEU A 196 -0.08 -5.56 -19.61
CA LEU A 196 0.21 -4.49 -20.57
C LEU A 196 0.95 -4.97 -21.83
N GLY A 197 1.25 -6.27 -21.96
CA GLY A 197 1.93 -6.82 -23.14
C GLY A 197 3.41 -6.44 -23.29
N LEU A 198 4.08 -5.93 -22.25
CA LEU A 198 5.48 -5.51 -22.34
C LEU A 198 6.43 -6.70 -22.64
N ASP A 199 7.35 -6.53 -23.59
CA ASP A 199 8.51 -7.42 -23.71
C ASP A 199 9.50 -7.17 -22.58
N THR A 200 9.36 -7.94 -21.50
CA THR A 200 10.23 -7.88 -20.33
C THR A 200 11.44 -8.83 -20.40
N GLY A 201 11.80 -9.32 -21.58
CA GLY A 201 12.90 -10.27 -21.78
C GLY A 201 14.25 -9.77 -21.27
N GLU A 202 14.66 -8.56 -21.67
CA GLU A 202 15.92 -7.93 -21.23
C GLU A 202 15.95 -7.73 -19.70
N VAL A 203 14.83 -7.26 -19.14
CA VAL A 203 14.65 -7.03 -17.69
C VAL A 203 14.83 -8.34 -16.92
N THR A 204 14.14 -9.39 -17.36
CA THR A 204 14.16 -10.71 -16.74
C THR A 204 15.55 -11.35 -16.82
N ALA A 205 16.23 -11.22 -17.96
CA ALA A 205 17.61 -11.70 -18.13
C ALA A 205 18.57 -10.97 -17.16
N HIS A 206 18.48 -9.64 -17.05
CA HIS A 206 19.29 -8.86 -16.13
C HIS A 206 19.02 -9.21 -14.66
N ILE A 207 17.76 -9.41 -14.26
CA ILE A 207 17.42 -9.82 -12.89
C ILE A 207 18.01 -11.20 -12.52
N ARG A 208 18.06 -12.14 -13.46
CA ARG A 208 18.65 -13.47 -13.23
C ARG A 208 20.17 -13.44 -13.03
N GLN A 209 20.87 -12.47 -13.62
CA GLN A 209 22.34 -12.36 -13.55
C GLN A 209 22.86 -11.79 -12.21
N ARG A 210 22.01 -11.20 -11.38
CA ARG A 210 22.40 -10.39 -10.21
C ARG A 210 21.84 -10.91 -8.88
N VAL A 211 21.79 -12.23 -8.74
CA VAL A 211 21.12 -12.98 -7.65
C VAL A 211 21.31 -12.37 -6.25
N ASP A 212 22.52 -11.90 -5.92
CA ASP A 212 22.87 -11.34 -4.60
C ASP A 212 23.25 -9.84 -4.63
N ASN A 213 22.87 -9.12 -5.68
CA ASN A 213 23.10 -7.67 -5.78
C ASN A 213 22.00 -6.93 -6.56
N PRO A 214 20.82 -6.72 -5.94
CA PRO A 214 19.76 -5.91 -6.54
C PRO A 214 20.26 -4.51 -6.92
N GLN A 215 19.71 -3.96 -8.01
CA GLN A 215 20.03 -2.62 -8.54
C GLN A 215 21.48 -2.33 -8.95
N ARG A 216 22.41 -3.30 -8.89
CA ARG A 216 23.88 -3.09 -9.05
C ARG A 216 24.28 -2.13 -10.18
N ASP A 217 23.70 -2.31 -11.37
CA ASP A 217 24.12 -1.61 -12.59
C ASP A 217 22.96 -0.93 -13.36
N ARG A 218 21.70 -1.32 -13.10
CA ARG A 218 20.51 -0.72 -13.74
C ARG A 218 19.27 -0.91 -12.87
N ALA A 219 18.57 0.18 -12.60
CA ALA A 219 17.30 0.21 -11.87
C ALA A 219 16.12 0.77 -12.69
N VAL A 220 16.39 1.29 -13.91
CA VAL A 220 15.39 1.96 -14.75
C VAL A 220 15.34 1.30 -16.12
N TRP A 221 14.11 0.99 -16.54
CA TRP A 221 13.77 0.42 -17.84
C TRP A 221 12.71 1.29 -18.47
N ARG A 222 12.86 1.63 -19.76
CA ARG A 222 11.94 2.47 -20.50
C ARG A 222 11.45 1.72 -21.73
N PHE A 223 10.15 1.72 -21.92
CA PHE A 223 9.45 1.08 -23.02
C PHE A 223 8.72 2.18 -23.79
N PRO A 224 8.87 2.23 -25.12
CA PRO A 224 8.19 3.24 -25.92
C PRO A 224 6.70 2.88 -26.11
N PRO A 225 5.87 3.84 -26.57
CA PRO A 225 4.44 3.65 -26.79
C PRO A 225 4.08 2.39 -27.59
N GLU A 226 4.80 2.12 -28.66
CA GLU A 226 4.60 1.01 -29.59
C GLU A 226 4.93 -0.38 -29.01
N GLY A 227 5.57 -0.43 -27.84
CA GLY A 227 6.00 -1.68 -27.19
C GLY A 227 5.02 -2.25 -26.16
N ASN A 228 3.78 -1.75 -26.09
CA ASN A 228 2.79 -2.19 -25.09
C ASN A 228 1.33 -1.87 -25.46
N ASP A 229 0.38 -2.59 -24.84
CA ASP A 229 -1.07 -2.52 -25.06
C ASP A 229 -1.72 -1.15 -24.77
N LEU A 230 -1.06 -0.27 -23.99
CA LEU A 230 -1.63 1.04 -23.66
C LEU A 230 -1.34 2.12 -24.71
N GLY A 231 -0.36 1.90 -25.61
CA GLY A 231 0.06 2.93 -26.56
C GLY A 231 0.67 4.19 -25.91
N VAL A 232 1.22 4.08 -24.70
CA VAL A 232 1.90 5.17 -23.97
C VAL A 232 3.28 4.74 -23.47
N PRO A 233 4.23 5.65 -23.20
CA PRO A 233 5.51 5.29 -22.63
C PRO A 233 5.34 4.62 -21.26
N VAL A 234 6.04 3.51 -21.03
CA VAL A 234 6.05 2.80 -19.73
C VAL A 234 7.46 2.81 -19.15
N MET A 235 7.58 3.09 -17.85
CA MET A 235 8.84 2.99 -17.11
C MET A 235 8.71 1.94 -16.01
N LEU A 236 9.61 0.96 -15.98
CA LEU A 236 9.80 0.09 -14.82
C LEU A 236 10.93 0.66 -13.97
N LEU A 237 10.63 0.96 -12.71
CA LEU A 237 11.56 1.45 -11.71
C LEU A 237 11.72 0.41 -10.60
N GLU A 238 12.90 -0.16 -10.49
CA GLU A 238 13.27 -0.94 -9.33
C GLU A 238 13.70 0.02 -8.21
N THR A 239 13.04 -0.04 -7.06
CA THR A 239 13.36 0.81 -5.90
C THR A 239 14.17 0.02 -4.85
N PRO A 240 15.05 0.68 -4.06
CA PRO A 240 15.86 -0.02 -3.08
C PRO A 240 15.02 -0.75 -2.05
N SER A 241 15.50 -1.88 -1.55
CA SER A 241 14.81 -2.61 -0.48
C SER A 241 14.61 -1.69 0.75
N PRO A 242 13.42 -1.69 1.39
CA PRO A 242 13.22 -1.05 2.68
C PRO A 242 13.94 -1.79 3.82
N ASP A 243 14.42 -3.02 3.58
CA ASP A 243 15.30 -3.77 4.48
C ASP A 243 16.64 -3.02 4.65
N PRO A 244 17.01 -2.56 5.85
CA PRO A 244 18.25 -1.82 6.06
C PRO A 244 19.52 -2.63 5.71
N ASP A 245 19.49 -3.97 5.82
CA ASP A 245 20.66 -4.81 5.50
C ASP A 245 20.82 -5.03 3.98
N ASN A 246 19.72 -4.92 3.23
CA ASN A 246 19.68 -5.02 1.76
C ASN A 246 19.48 -3.66 1.07
N ARG A 247 19.55 -2.54 1.82
CA ARG A 247 19.42 -1.17 1.31
C ARG A 247 20.71 -0.71 0.62
N ARG A 248 21.07 -1.36 -0.48
CA ARG A 248 22.17 -0.93 -1.35
C ARG A 248 21.69 0.25 -2.16
N TYR A 249 22.20 1.44 -1.84
CA TYR A 249 21.97 2.62 -2.68
C TYR A 249 22.57 2.38 -4.06
N LEU A 250 21.86 2.79 -5.10
CA LEU A 250 22.45 3.01 -6.41
C LEU A 250 23.49 4.13 -6.25
N HIS A 251 24.77 3.76 -6.12
CA HIS A 251 25.84 4.69 -6.39
C HIS A 251 25.72 5.09 -7.86
N LEU A 252 25.10 6.24 -8.12
CA LEU A 252 25.12 6.90 -9.42
C LEU A 252 26.59 7.16 -9.75
N ARG A 253 27.18 6.22 -10.50
CA ARG A 253 28.57 6.24 -10.91
C ARG A 253 28.72 7.42 -11.86
N ARG A 254 29.17 8.56 -11.33
CA ARG A 254 29.54 9.72 -12.16
C ARG A 254 30.56 9.22 -13.20
N PRO A 255 30.40 9.55 -14.48
CA PRO A 255 31.46 9.32 -15.45
C PRO A 255 32.65 10.19 -15.04
N ASN A 256 33.75 9.54 -14.69
CA ASN A 256 35.03 10.08 -14.21
C ASN A 256 35.01 10.73 -12.80
N GLY A 257 35.93 10.29 -11.93
CA GLY A 257 36.16 10.86 -10.60
C GLY A 257 36.70 9.84 -9.59
N THR A 258 37.98 9.95 -9.26
CA THR A 258 38.79 9.15 -8.33
C THR A 258 38.14 8.81 -6.98
N HIS A 259 38.45 7.61 -6.46
CA HIS A 259 38.04 7.15 -5.13
C HIS A 259 38.79 7.85 -3.99
N ALA A 260 38.06 8.19 -2.93
CA ALA A 260 38.53 8.07 -1.55
C ALA A 260 37.33 7.60 -0.69
N PRO A 261 37.46 6.56 0.15
CA PRO A 261 36.42 6.22 1.12
C PRO A 261 36.40 7.28 2.22
N VAL A 262 35.20 7.75 2.58
CA VAL A 262 34.99 8.56 3.79
C VAL A 262 34.39 7.63 4.83
N ASP A 263 35.18 7.26 5.83
CA ASP A 263 34.66 6.58 7.01
C ASP A 263 33.72 7.51 7.78
N LEU A 264 32.48 7.07 7.99
CA LEU A 264 31.56 7.73 8.90
C LEU A 264 31.84 7.22 10.32
N PRO A 265 32.08 8.10 11.32
CA PRO A 265 32.37 7.66 12.67
C PRO A 265 31.17 6.95 13.29
N ALA A 266 31.43 5.86 14.00
CA ALA A 266 30.42 5.16 14.78
C ALA A 266 29.95 6.07 15.93
N GLY A 267 28.67 6.45 15.92
CA GLY A 267 28.07 7.27 16.97
C GLY A 267 27.87 6.47 18.26
N ASP A 268 28.39 6.99 19.37
CA ASP A 268 28.29 6.40 20.70
C ASP A 268 26.83 6.19 21.15
N ARG A 269 26.59 5.04 21.80
CA ARG A 269 25.38 4.83 22.61
C ARG A 269 25.64 5.32 24.04
N PRO A 270 24.87 6.28 24.59
CA PRO A 270 24.88 6.52 26.02
C PRO A 270 24.23 5.33 26.76
N ALA A 271 24.86 4.92 27.85
CA ALA A 271 24.37 3.86 28.73
C ALA A 271 23.16 4.32 29.56
N GLY A 272 22.44 3.37 30.15
CA GLY A 272 21.20 3.64 30.89
C GLY A 272 21.37 4.46 32.17
N GLY A 273 20.35 5.25 32.48
CA GLY A 273 20.13 5.92 33.76
C GLY A 273 18.62 5.95 34.04
N ALA A 274 18.21 5.71 35.28
CA ALA A 274 16.81 5.47 35.63
C ALA A 274 16.24 6.53 36.59
N LEU A 275 14.92 6.76 36.48
CA LEU A 275 14.01 7.37 37.47
C LEU A 275 14.19 8.89 37.72
N PRO A 276 13.19 9.61 38.32
CA PRO A 276 11.97 9.09 38.97
C PRO A 276 10.63 9.69 38.49
N ALA A 277 9.53 9.16 39.05
CA ALA A 277 8.16 9.62 38.85
C ALA A 277 7.82 10.87 39.70
N LEU A 278 6.83 11.65 39.26
CA LEU A 278 6.17 12.69 40.06
C LEU A 278 4.65 12.53 40.05
N ARG A 279 4.06 12.53 41.25
CA ARG A 279 2.62 12.70 41.51
C ARG A 279 2.34 14.17 41.85
N GLY A 280 1.12 14.64 41.59
CA GLY A 280 0.52 15.76 42.34
C GLY A 280 -0.13 16.86 41.50
N ALA A 281 -1.46 16.95 41.58
CA ALA A 281 -2.27 18.12 41.17
C ALA A 281 -2.26 19.18 42.33
N PRO A 282 -2.95 20.37 42.28
CA PRO A 282 -4.35 20.55 41.87
C PRO A 282 -4.79 21.91 41.24
N HIS A 283 -6.09 21.92 40.87
CA HIS A 283 -7.05 23.00 40.58
C HIS A 283 -6.71 24.51 40.73
N ALA A 284 -7.07 25.25 39.67
CA ALA A 284 -7.95 26.45 39.66
C ALA A 284 -8.52 26.59 38.22
N GLY A 285 -9.65 27.24 37.90
CA GLY A 285 -10.63 27.96 38.72
C GLY A 285 -11.31 29.08 37.90
N SER A 286 -12.49 28.81 37.34
CA SER A 286 -13.56 29.74 36.84
C SER A 286 -13.20 31.09 36.17
N THR A 287 -13.77 31.37 35.00
CA THR A 287 -14.72 32.52 34.84
C THR A 287 -15.51 32.49 33.53
N VAL A 288 -16.67 33.14 33.57
CA VAL A 288 -17.67 33.33 32.50
C VAL A 288 -17.51 34.72 31.88
N ALA A 289 -17.70 34.90 30.56
CA ALA A 289 -18.49 36.01 29.98
C ALA A 289 -18.60 35.99 28.44
N ASP A 290 -19.85 36.17 27.99
CA ASP A 290 -20.35 36.93 26.83
C ASP A 290 -20.20 36.53 25.34
N SER A 291 -21.30 36.90 24.67
CA SER A 291 -21.77 36.73 23.29
C SER A 291 -21.23 37.85 22.35
N PRO A 292 -21.47 37.89 21.01
CA PRO A 292 -22.63 37.37 20.29
C PRO A 292 -22.42 36.72 18.90
N GLY A 293 -23.50 36.13 18.37
CA GLY A 293 -23.50 35.35 17.12
C GLY A 293 -23.55 36.17 15.83
N VAL A 294 -23.70 35.46 14.69
CA VAL A 294 -24.31 35.94 13.45
C VAL A 294 -24.81 34.75 12.60
N SER A 295 -25.95 34.98 11.94
CA SER A 295 -26.57 34.29 10.79
C SER A 295 -26.14 32.87 10.38
N GLY A 296 -27.08 31.94 10.46
CA GLY A 296 -26.99 30.65 9.76
C GLY A 296 -27.40 30.71 8.29
N VAL A 297 -26.77 29.88 7.46
CA VAL A 297 -27.24 29.53 6.11
C VAL A 297 -27.74 28.09 6.14
N ARG A 298 -29.05 27.89 5.94
CA ARG A 298 -29.65 26.54 5.91
C ARG A 298 -29.35 25.89 4.56
N HIS A 299 -28.40 24.95 4.52
CA HIS A 299 -28.31 24.03 3.39
C HIS A 299 -29.44 22.98 3.48
N ARG A 300 -30.17 22.86 2.37
CA ARG A 300 -31.29 21.93 2.18
C ARG A 300 -30.72 20.54 1.92
N PRO A 301 -31.12 19.48 2.66
CA PRO A 301 -30.62 18.13 2.38
C PRO A 301 -31.10 17.65 1.01
N LEU A 302 -30.17 17.08 0.24
CA LEU A 302 -30.46 16.40 -1.02
C LEU A 302 -31.21 15.10 -0.72
N GLN A 303 -32.29 14.84 -1.46
CA GLN A 303 -33.00 13.55 -1.39
C GLN A 303 -32.15 12.45 -2.04
N PRO A 304 -32.07 11.24 -1.44
CA PRO A 304 -31.42 10.11 -2.09
C PRO A 304 -32.22 9.68 -3.34
N ALA A 305 -31.50 9.35 -4.41
CA ALA A 305 -32.09 8.88 -5.66
C ALA A 305 -32.79 7.52 -5.48
N GLN A 306 -33.94 7.34 -6.13
CA GLN A 306 -34.71 6.10 -6.10
C GLN A 306 -33.96 4.98 -6.85
N GLN A 307 -33.89 3.79 -6.25
CA GLN A 307 -33.47 2.58 -6.95
C GLN A 307 -34.53 2.13 -7.96
N PRO A 308 -34.17 1.72 -9.18
CA PRO A 308 -35.10 1.02 -10.08
C PRO A 308 -35.28 -0.43 -9.61
N GLY A 309 -36.53 -0.87 -9.51
CA GLY A 309 -36.89 -2.25 -9.15
C GLY A 309 -36.67 -3.27 -10.28
N PRO A 310 -36.75 -4.58 -9.98
CA PRO A 310 -36.39 -5.64 -10.93
C PRO A 310 -37.48 -5.91 -11.97
N THR A 311 -37.10 -6.00 -13.24
CA THR A 311 -37.95 -6.53 -14.32
C THR A 311 -37.86 -8.05 -14.39
N ALA A 312 -39.01 -8.72 -14.27
CA ALA A 312 -39.12 -10.17 -14.45
C ALA A 312 -39.72 -10.53 -15.83
N SER A 313 -39.13 -11.55 -16.48
CA SER A 313 -39.67 -12.45 -17.54
C SER A 313 -38.48 -13.06 -18.33
N GLY A 314 -38.37 -14.35 -18.63
CA GLY A 314 -39.13 -15.54 -18.21
C GLY A 314 -38.97 -16.70 -19.21
N GLN A 315 -38.76 -17.94 -18.73
CA GLN A 315 -38.97 -19.25 -19.43
C GLN A 315 -38.09 -19.52 -20.69
N THR A 316 -37.62 -20.72 -21.08
CA THR A 316 -37.69 -22.16 -20.69
C THR A 316 -36.42 -22.85 -21.31
N ALA A 317 -35.99 -24.11 -21.08
CA ALA A 317 -36.67 -25.36 -20.77
C ALA A 317 -35.72 -26.46 -20.20
N ALA A 318 -36.34 -27.47 -19.56
CA ALA A 318 -36.01 -28.92 -19.54
C ALA A 318 -34.58 -29.46 -19.30
N GLY A 319 -34.45 -30.36 -18.31
CA GLY A 319 -33.38 -31.37 -18.22
C GLY A 319 -32.90 -31.69 -16.81
N GLY A 320 -33.28 -32.84 -16.26
CA GLY A 320 -32.65 -33.45 -15.06
C GLY A 320 -32.49 -34.97 -15.26
N PRO A 321 -32.10 -35.76 -14.24
CA PRO A 321 -31.71 -35.40 -12.88
C PRO A 321 -30.24 -35.76 -12.53
N LEU A 322 -29.89 -35.67 -11.24
CA LEU A 322 -28.57 -35.97 -10.69
C LEU A 322 -28.23 -37.47 -10.66
N ASP A 323 -26.93 -37.79 -10.71
CA ASP A 323 -26.33 -39.04 -10.22
C ASP A 323 -25.10 -38.74 -9.34
N ASP A 324 -24.85 -39.60 -8.34
CA ASP A 324 -23.96 -39.34 -7.20
C ASP A 324 -22.44 -39.50 -7.48
N PRO A 325 -21.56 -38.82 -6.71
CA PRO A 325 -20.11 -38.96 -6.82
C PRO A 325 -19.57 -40.20 -6.10
N VAL A 326 -18.99 -41.13 -6.86
CA VAL A 326 -18.32 -42.33 -6.32
C VAL A 326 -17.08 -41.98 -5.49
N ARG A 327 -17.08 -42.36 -4.21
CA ARG A 327 -15.88 -42.46 -3.38
C ARG A 327 -15.28 -43.87 -3.47
N PRO A 328 -13.96 -44.03 -3.61
CA PRO A 328 -13.26 -45.23 -3.15
C PRO A 328 -12.89 -45.11 -1.66
N ARG A 329 -13.11 -46.18 -0.89
CA ARG A 329 -12.47 -46.41 0.41
C ARG A 329 -11.25 -47.36 0.24
N PRO A 330 -10.27 -47.33 1.16
CA PRO A 330 -9.02 -48.07 1.01
C PRO A 330 -9.06 -49.46 1.69
N ASP A 331 -8.30 -50.40 1.13
CA ASP A 331 -7.71 -51.61 1.73
C ASP A 331 -6.62 -52.10 0.75
N GLY A 332 -5.47 -52.66 1.12
CA GLY A 332 -4.91 -52.91 2.45
C GLY A 332 -3.46 -53.47 2.35
N SER A 333 -2.80 -53.61 3.52
CA SER A 333 -1.65 -54.47 3.85
C SER A 333 -0.75 -55.09 2.75
N GLY A 334 0.57 -54.85 2.84
CA GLY A 334 1.58 -55.57 2.05
C GLY A 334 3.02 -55.31 2.51
N SER A 335 3.42 -55.84 3.67
CA SER A 335 4.79 -55.80 4.17
C SER A 335 5.69 -56.83 3.49
N ASP A 336 6.93 -56.48 3.12
CA ASP A 336 8.06 -57.37 3.44
C ASP A 336 9.43 -56.67 3.51
N HIS A 337 10.40 -57.39 4.06
CA HIS A 337 11.66 -56.88 4.63
C HIS A 337 12.88 -57.46 3.89
N ARG A 338 14.09 -56.89 4.14
CA ARG A 338 15.43 -57.36 3.67
C ARG A 338 15.77 -57.05 2.19
N ALA A 339 17.04 -56.85 1.78
CA ALA A 339 18.31 -56.91 2.52
C ALA A 339 19.48 -56.15 1.84
N ARG A 340 20.52 -55.90 2.65
CA ARG A 340 21.96 -55.81 2.33
C ARG A 340 22.51 -54.57 1.62
N ALA A 341 23.13 -53.73 2.44
CA ALA A 341 24.28 -52.91 2.09
C ALA A 341 25.42 -53.74 1.46
N ASN A 342 26.27 -53.06 0.67
CA ASN A 342 27.61 -53.54 0.33
C ASN A 342 28.66 -52.50 0.77
N GLN A 343 29.79 -52.94 1.31
CA GLN A 343 30.77 -52.12 2.01
C GLN A 343 32.05 -51.91 1.19
N ARG A 344 32.64 -50.69 1.29
CA ARG A 344 34.10 -50.39 1.39
C ARG A 344 35.00 -50.82 0.20
N ARG A 345 36.19 -50.27 -0.07
CA ARG A 345 36.98 -49.05 0.22
C ARG A 345 38.35 -49.32 -0.44
N LEU A 346 38.89 -48.35 -1.19
CA LEU A 346 40.31 -48.11 -1.53
C LEU A 346 40.36 -46.60 -1.92
N THR A 347 41.37 -45.77 -1.69
CA THR A 347 42.63 -45.75 -0.90
C THR A 347 42.96 -44.25 -0.65
N SER A 348 43.77 -43.81 0.31
CA SER A 348 44.62 -44.47 1.32
C SER A 348 44.74 -43.59 2.56
#